data_AF-A0A2T0VT11-F1
#
_entry.id   AF-A0A2T0VT11-F1
#
_cell.length_a   1.000
_cell.length_b   1.000
_cell.length_c   1.000
_cell.angle_alpha   90.00
_cell.angle_beta   90.00
_cell.angle_gamma   90.00
#
_symmetry.space_group_name_H-M   'P 1'
#
loop_
_entity.id
_entity.type
_entity.pdbx_description
1 polymer ?
#
loop_
_entity_poly.entity_id
_entity_poly.type
_entity_poly.pdbx_seq_one_letter_code
_entity_poly.pdbx_strand_id
1 'polypeptide(L)'
;MNILVTGGAGFIGSNFVHYVLEKHPEDKIINLDLLTYAGNIHNLDDVMDNPNHIFVHGNITNSELVAYLVESHDITHFVNFAAESHVDRSILNPEIFVETNIQGTLALLNVAKELGVKKYLQVSTDEVYGSLGAEGYFTEETPLAPNSPYSASKTGADLLVRSYYETYGMNVNITRCSNNYGPYHFPEKLIPLLISNAMDGKELPIYGDGENIRDWLHVKDHCQAIDLVLRKGVKGEVYNVGGHNERTNNEIVNLVVDKLGVSKDLITYVDDRLGHDRRYAIDPTKLETELGWKPEYTFDTGIEETIEWYKANENWWRPLKERADF
;
A
#
# COMPACT_ATOMS: atom_id res chain seq x y z
N MET A 1 8.53 -4.03 20.64
CA MET A 1 9.38 -3.45 19.59
C MET A 1 9.09 -1.96 19.52
N ASN A 2 10.06 -1.12 19.19
CA ASN A 2 9.82 0.29 18.89
C ASN A 2 9.97 0.48 17.38
N ILE A 3 8.87 0.79 16.71
CA ILE A 3 8.73 0.71 15.26
C ILE A 3 8.51 2.11 14.70
N LEU A 4 9.37 2.54 13.77
CA LEU A 4 9.07 3.67 12.90
C LEU A 4 8.18 3.16 11.76
N VAL A 5 6.94 3.64 11.72
CA VAL A 5 6.03 3.43 10.59
C VAL A 5 6.02 4.73 9.80
N THR A 6 6.56 4.73 8.59
CA THR A 6 6.46 5.91 7.71
C THR A 6 5.19 5.79 6.86
N GLY A 7 4.55 6.91 6.54
CA GLY A 7 3.32 6.91 5.73
C GLY A 7 2.11 6.33 6.46
N GLY A 8 2.14 6.33 7.80
CA GLY A 8 1.13 5.71 8.64
C GLY A 8 -0.18 6.49 8.74
N ALA A 9 -0.31 7.67 8.11
CA ALA A 9 -1.59 8.34 7.92
C ALA A 9 -2.21 8.06 6.54
N GLY A 10 -1.54 7.27 5.68
CA GLY A 10 -2.09 6.77 4.43
C GLY A 10 -3.01 5.54 4.62
N PHE A 11 -3.54 5.00 3.53
CA PHE A 11 -4.47 3.85 3.54
C PHE A 11 -3.88 2.60 4.22
N ILE A 12 -2.84 2.00 3.63
CA ILE A 12 -2.27 0.75 4.17
C ILE A 12 -1.54 1.02 5.49
N GLY A 13 -0.79 2.12 5.56
CA GLY A 13 -0.02 2.49 6.75
C GLY A 13 -0.90 2.64 8.00
N SER A 14 -2.04 3.32 7.90
CA SER A 14 -2.96 3.46 9.05
C SER A 14 -3.57 2.13 9.47
N ASN A 15 -4.01 1.30 8.53
CA ASN A 15 -4.48 -0.06 8.82
C ASN A 15 -3.39 -0.90 9.52
N PHE A 16 -2.12 -0.74 9.14
CA PHE A 16 -1.00 -1.42 9.81
C PHE A 16 -0.77 -0.89 11.23
N VAL A 17 -0.87 0.42 11.44
CA VAL A 17 -0.81 1.02 12.79
C VAL A 17 -1.89 0.43 13.69
N HIS A 18 -3.15 0.41 13.23
CA HIS A 18 -4.27 -0.22 13.93
C HIS A 18 -4.00 -1.69 14.25
N TYR A 19 -3.59 -2.45 13.24
CA TYR A 19 -3.29 -3.87 13.38
C TYR A 19 -2.22 -4.14 14.44
N VAL A 20 -1.10 -3.41 14.41
CA VAL A 20 0.01 -3.62 15.37
C VAL A 20 -0.41 -3.24 16.79
N LEU A 21 -1.10 -2.11 16.98
CA LEU A 21 -1.57 -1.70 18.32
C LEU A 21 -2.60 -2.67 18.90
N GLU A 22 -3.42 -3.29 18.06
CA GLU A 22 -4.39 -4.32 18.49
C GLU A 22 -3.71 -5.65 18.82
N LYS A 23 -2.84 -6.15 17.92
CA LYS A 23 -2.25 -7.50 18.03
C LYS A 23 -1.03 -7.57 18.94
N HIS A 24 -0.28 -6.48 19.05
CA HIS A 24 0.97 -6.38 19.82
C HIS A 24 0.93 -5.11 20.66
N PRO A 25 0.05 -5.04 21.69
CA PRO A 25 -0.13 -3.85 22.50
C PRO A 25 1.12 -3.46 23.30
N GLU A 26 2.14 -4.32 23.37
CA GLU A 26 3.47 -4.04 23.92
C GLU A 26 4.41 -3.31 22.95
N ASP A 27 4.09 -3.28 21.66
CA ASP A 27 4.85 -2.56 20.65
C ASP A 27 4.51 -1.07 20.68
N LYS A 28 5.53 -0.23 20.44
CA LYS A 28 5.41 1.21 20.34
C LYS A 28 5.59 1.64 18.89
N ILE A 29 4.67 2.46 18.39
CA ILE A 29 4.66 2.99 17.03
C ILE A 29 4.98 4.47 17.05
N ILE A 30 6.00 4.85 16.29
CA ILE A 30 6.31 6.22 15.92
C ILE A 30 5.87 6.35 14.47
N ASN A 31 4.76 7.05 14.24
CA ASN A 31 4.14 7.24 12.94
C ASN A 31 4.62 8.56 12.32
N LEU A 32 5.47 8.47 11.30
CA LEU A 32 6.02 9.61 10.57
C LEU A 32 5.30 9.77 9.23
N ASP A 33 4.57 10.85 9.05
CA ASP A 33 3.85 11.13 7.81
C ASP A 33 3.95 12.60 7.43
N LEU A 34 4.00 12.92 6.13
CA LEU A 34 4.07 14.28 5.62
C LEU A 34 2.68 14.92 5.43
N LEU A 35 1.61 14.12 5.54
CA LEU A 35 0.22 14.53 5.28
C LEU A 35 0.06 15.14 3.89
N THR A 36 0.56 14.44 2.87
CA THR A 36 0.37 14.82 1.45
C THR A 36 -1.10 14.63 1.03
N TYR A 37 -1.40 14.73 -0.27
CA TYR A 37 -2.77 14.54 -0.79
C TYR A 37 -3.41 13.19 -0.40
N ALA A 38 -2.60 12.15 -0.13
CA ALA A 38 -3.08 10.83 0.27
C ALA A 38 -3.05 10.59 1.78
N GLY A 39 -2.38 11.47 2.54
CA GLY A 39 -2.37 11.42 4.00
C GLY A 39 -3.69 11.94 4.57
N ASN A 40 -4.24 11.23 5.54
CA ASN A 40 -5.41 11.66 6.28
C ASN A 40 -5.27 11.30 7.76
N ILE A 41 -5.10 12.31 8.61
CA ILE A 41 -4.97 12.12 10.06
C ILE A 41 -6.20 11.43 10.66
N HIS A 42 -7.39 11.63 10.05
CA HIS A 42 -8.63 11.00 10.49
C HIS A 42 -8.67 9.49 10.31
N ASN A 43 -7.68 8.90 9.63
CA ASN A 43 -7.50 7.45 9.61
C ASN A 43 -7.03 6.90 10.97
N LEU A 44 -6.61 7.78 11.89
CA LEU A 44 -5.98 7.42 13.17
C LEU A 44 -6.77 7.92 14.38
N ASP A 45 -7.94 8.55 14.18
CA ASP A 45 -8.69 9.23 15.25
C ASP A 45 -8.96 8.32 16.46
N ASP A 46 -9.21 7.04 16.24
CA ASP A 46 -9.47 6.01 17.25
C ASP A 46 -8.22 5.49 17.98
N VAL A 47 -7.02 5.80 17.49
CA VAL A 47 -5.73 5.43 18.12
C VAL A 47 -4.86 6.63 18.48
N MET A 48 -5.33 7.87 18.28
CA MET A 48 -4.57 9.08 18.60
C MET A 48 -4.18 9.18 20.08
N ASP A 49 -5.06 8.73 20.99
CA ASP A 49 -4.82 8.75 22.43
C ASP A 49 -4.15 7.47 22.97
N ASN A 50 -3.77 6.53 22.09
CA ASN A 50 -3.08 5.32 22.51
C ASN A 50 -1.67 5.66 23.01
N PRO A 51 -1.28 5.29 24.25
CA PRO A 51 0.02 5.66 24.82
C PRO A 51 1.22 5.07 24.06
N ASN A 52 0.99 4.03 23.26
CA ASN A 52 2.00 3.38 22.43
C ASN A 52 1.99 3.89 20.97
N HIS A 53 1.20 4.90 20.65
CA HIS A 53 1.20 5.56 19.35
C HIS A 53 1.67 7.02 19.51
N ILE A 54 2.65 7.42 18.69
CA ILE A 54 3.12 8.79 18.61
C ILE A 54 3.09 9.21 17.15
N PHE A 55 2.30 10.24 16.83
CA PHE A 55 2.29 10.84 15.49
C PHE A 55 3.33 11.95 15.37
N VAL A 56 4.04 11.97 14.24
CA VAL A 56 5.02 12.99 13.89
C VAL A 56 4.74 13.46 12.46
N HIS A 57 4.43 14.75 12.32
CA HIS A 57 4.31 15.37 11.00
C HIS A 57 5.70 15.72 10.47
N GLY A 58 6.13 15.05 9.39
CA GLY A 58 7.45 15.27 8.81
C GLY A 58 7.72 14.47 7.54
N ASN A 59 8.84 14.77 6.88
CA ASN A 59 9.24 14.13 5.63
C ASN A 59 10.34 13.09 5.88
N ILE A 60 10.24 11.92 5.24
CA ILE A 60 11.26 10.86 5.27
C ILE A 60 12.59 11.28 4.64
N THR A 61 12.62 12.32 3.80
CA THR A 61 13.87 12.89 3.25
C THR A 61 14.66 13.69 4.27
N ASN A 62 14.03 14.07 5.41
CA ASN A 62 14.71 14.78 6.49
C ASN A 62 15.45 13.80 7.40
N SER A 63 16.67 13.43 7.02
CA SER A 63 17.51 12.49 7.78
C SER A 63 17.79 12.95 9.21
N GLU A 64 17.88 14.26 9.48
CA GLU A 64 18.09 14.79 10.83
C GLU A 64 16.90 14.50 11.74
N LEU A 65 15.68 14.71 11.23
CA LEU A 65 14.45 14.34 11.93
C LEU A 65 14.39 12.83 12.17
N VAL A 66 14.64 12.01 11.14
CA VAL A 66 14.57 10.55 11.28
C VAL A 66 15.60 10.07 12.31
N ALA A 67 16.83 10.58 12.27
CA ALA A 67 17.86 10.24 13.26
C ALA A 67 17.44 10.64 14.68
N TYR A 68 16.93 11.85 14.86
CA TYR A 68 16.39 12.33 16.13
C TYR A 68 15.29 11.41 16.68
N LEU A 69 14.37 10.95 15.83
CA LEU A 69 13.30 10.04 16.24
C LEU A 69 13.84 8.67 16.67
N VAL A 70 14.86 8.15 15.97
CA VAL A 70 15.48 6.87 16.33
C VAL A 70 16.08 6.94 17.73
N GLU A 71 16.87 7.98 18.01
CA GLU A 71 17.53 8.14 19.30
C GLU A 71 16.53 8.46 20.42
N SER A 72 15.56 9.34 20.16
CA SER A 72 14.60 9.81 21.19
C SER A 72 13.56 8.76 21.59
N HIS A 73 13.37 7.74 20.76
CA HIS A 73 12.36 6.71 20.98
C HIS A 73 12.91 5.29 20.94
N ASP A 74 14.24 5.11 20.98
CA ASP A 74 14.92 3.82 20.94
C ASP A 74 14.40 2.93 19.79
N ILE A 75 14.21 3.53 18.60
CA ILE A 75 13.58 2.83 17.47
C ILE A 75 14.50 1.70 17.01
N THR A 76 13.93 0.51 16.88
CA THR A 76 14.67 -0.70 16.51
C THR A 76 14.26 -1.28 15.18
N HIS A 77 13.09 -0.91 14.66
CA HIS A 77 12.52 -1.49 13.44
C HIS A 77 11.89 -0.39 12.59
N PHE A 78 12.10 -0.43 11.27
CA PHE A 78 11.47 0.47 10.31
C PHE A 78 10.52 -0.32 9.42
N VAL A 79 9.33 0.22 9.17
CA VAL A 79 8.38 -0.24 8.16
C VAL A 79 8.03 0.95 7.26
N ASN A 80 8.48 0.90 6.01
CA ASN A 80 8.39 2.02 5.09
C ASN A 80 7.17 1.90 4.17
N PHE A 81 6.06 2.58 4.50
CA PHE A 81 4.91 2.75 3.60
C PHE A 81 4.92 4.09 2.85
N ALA A 82 5.64 5.09 3.37
CA ALA A 82 5.68 6.43 2.79
C ALA A 82 6.11 6.38 1.33
N ALA A 83 5.22 6.80 0.45
CA ALA A 83 5.43 6.85 -0.99
C ALA A 83 4.39 7.75 -1.65
N GLU A 84 4.78 8.34 -2.76
CA GLU A 84 3.84 8.78 -3.79
C GLU A 84 3.40 7.55 -4.59
N SER A 85 2.08 7.30 -4.69
CA SER A 85 1.54 6.00 -5.12
C SER A 85 0.51 6.02 -6.26
N HIS A 86 0.06 7.20 -6.72
CA HIS A 86 -0.96 7.28 -7.77
C HIS A 86 -0.34 7.29 -9.15
N VAL A 87 -0.60 6.24 -9.95
CA VAL A 87 -0.02 6.09 -11.29
C VAL A 87 -0.32 7.30 -12.19
N ASP A 88 -1.57 7.79 -12.24
CA ASP A 88 -1.90 8.96 -13.08
C ASP A 88 -1.16 10.23 -12.65
N ARG A 89 -0.97 10.46 -11.34
CA ARG A 89 -0.17 11.60 -10.85
C ARG A 89 1.30 11.45 -11.23
N SER A 90 1.82 10.22 -11.30
CA SER A 90 3.20 9.94 -11.68
C SER A 90 3.50 10.26 -13.14
N ILE A 91 2.51 10.13 -14.02
CA ILE A 91 2.62 10.49 -15.44
C ILE A 91 2.69 12.02 -15.59
N LEU A 92 1.94 12.75 -14.75
CA LEU A 92 1.89 14.21 -14.79
C LEU A 92 3.08 14.88 -14.10
N ASN A 93 3.51 14.37 -12.95
CA ASN A 93 4.56 14.95 -12.10
C ASN A 93 5.53 13.85 -11.59
N PRO A 94 6.38 13.26 -12.44
CA PRO A 94 7.26 12.16 -12.05
C PRO A 94 8.35 12.53 -11.01
N GLU A 95 8.72 13.81 -10.89
CA GLU A 95 9.81 14.28 -10.04
C GLU A 95 9.55 13.99 -8.55
N ILE A 96 8.32 14.21 -8.06
CA ILE A 96 7.96 13.97 -6.66
C ILE A 96 8.01 12.48 -6.28
N PHE A 97 7.80 11.59 -7.26
CA PHE A 97 7.95 10.15 -7.09
C PHE A 97 9.41 9.75 -6.91
N VAL A 98 10.34 10.39 -7.65
CA VAL A 98 11.78 10.17 -7.46
C VAL A 98 12.24 10.70 -6.10
N GLU A 99 11.81 11.91 -5.73
CA GLU A 99 12.14 12.50 -4.43
C GLU A 99 11.66 11.62 -3.28
N THR A 100 10.37 11.30 -3.24
CA THR A 100 9.80 10.56 -2.13
C THR A 100 10.24 9.09 -2.14
N ASN A 101 10.05 8.40 -3.27
CA ASN A 101 10.17 6.94 -3.28
C ASN A 101 11.64 6.50 -3.30
N ILE A 102 12.51 7.22 -4.03
CA ILE A 102 13.94 6.86 -4.13
C ILE A 102 14.75 7.61 -3.07
N GLN A 103 14.72 8.96 -3.06
CA GLN A 103 15.58 9.72 -2.15
C GLN A 103 15.13 9.55 -0.69
N GLY A 104 13.81 9.50 -0.43
CA GLY A 104 13.28 9.19 0.89
C GLY A 104 13.69 7.81 1.39
N THR A 105 13.60 6.78 0.55
CA THR A 105 14.11 5.43 0.89
C THR A 105 15.62 5.45 1.19
N LEU A 106 16.41 6.17 0.38
CA LEU A 106 17.84 6.31 0.61
C LEU A 106 18.16 6.98 1.95
N ALA A 107 17.42 8.04 2.31
CA ALA A 107 17.56 8.73 3.58
C ALA A 107 17.28 7.79 4.76
N LEU A 108 16.16 7.06 4.72
CA LEU A 108 15.81 6.07 5.75
C LEU A 108 16.86 4.96 5.87
N LEU A 109 17.33 4.41 4.76
CA LEU A 109 18.37 3.37 4.73
C LEU A 109 19.69 3.87 5.34
N ASN A 110 20.09 5.11 5.04
CA ASN A 110 21.30 5.70 5.61
C ASN A 110 21.21 5.84 7.13
N VAL A 111 20.10 6.41 7.64
CA VAL A 111 19.88 6.54 9.09
C VAL A 111 19.81 5.18 9.76
N ALA A 112 19.06 4.24 9.17
CA ALA A 112 18.93 2.88 9.71
C ALA A 112 20.29 2.17 9.81
N LYS A 113 21.16 2.35 8.83
CA LYS A 113 22.54 1.82 8.84
C LYS A 113 23.39 2.47 9.92
N GLU A 114 23.41 3.80 9.96
CA GLU A 114 24.27 4.58 10.85
C GLU A 114 23.93 4.35 12.33
N LEU A 115 22.64 4.26 12.65
CA LEU A 115 22.16 4.10 14.02
C LEU A 115 21.89 2.63 14.42
N GLY A 116 22.21 1.67 13.54
CA GLY A 116 22.12 0.25 13.86
C GLY A 116 20.70 -0.28 14.08
N VAL A 117 19.74 0.21 13.29
CA VAL A 117 18.35 -0.30 13.27
C VAL A 117 18.37 -1.80 12.96
N LYS A 118 17.66 -2.59 13.77
CA LYS A 118 17.72 -4.06 13.75
C LYS A 118 17.03 -4.68 12.55
N LYS A 119 16.03 -4.01 11.98
CA LYS A 119 15.25 -4.46 10.83
C LYS A 119 14.72 -3.28 10.02
N TYR A 120 14.85 -3.36 8.70
CA TYR A 120 14.22 -2.42 7.76
C TYR A 120 13.32 -3.20 6.80
N LEU A 121 12.02 -2.88 6.77
CA LEU A 121 11.08 -3.50 5.85
C LEU A 121 10.59 -2.45 4.84
N GLN A 122 10.89 -2.69 3.56
CA GLN A 122 10.36 -1.90 2.45
C GLN A 122 9.05 -2.48 1.97
N VAL A 123 7.97 -1.69 1.99
CA VAL A 123 6.71 -2.08 1.35
C VAL A 123 6.74 -1.59 -0.09
N SER A 124 6.54 -2.50 -1.03
CA SER A 124 6.61 -2.29 -2.48
C SER A 124 5.37 -2.88 -3.16
N THR A 125 5.41 -3.04 -4.49
CA THR A 125 4.22 -3.34 -5.33
C THR A 125 4.57 -4.35 -6.41
N ASP A 126 3.59 -5.10 -6.89
CA ASP A 126 3.70 -5.95 -8.08
C ASP A 126 3.91 -5.18 -9.39
N GLU A 127 3.54 -3.90 -9.47
CA GLU A 127 3.77 -3.08 -10.67
C GLU A 127 5.26 -3.00 -11.08
N VAL A 128 6.19 -3.32 -10.17
CA VAL A 128 7.63 -3.43 -10.45
C VAL A 128 7.95 -4.52 -11.48
N TYR A 129 7.09 -5.54 -11.60
CA TYR A 129 7.26 -6.65 -12.53
C TYR A 129 6.73 -6.35 -13.94
N GLY A 130 5.98 -5.26 -14.13
CA GLY A 130 5.32 -4.93 -15.40
C GLY A 130 4.04 -5.76 -15.61
N SER A 131 3.66 -6.03 -16.87
CA SER A 131 2.44 -6.78 -17.20
C SER A 131 2.70 -8.25 -17.49
N LEU A 132 1.82 -9.14 -17.00
CA LEU A 132 1.73 -10.52 -17.47
C LEU A 132 1.01 -10.62 -18.82
N GLY A 133 1.20 -11.76 -19.48
CA GLY A 133 0.29 -12.25 -20.51
C GLY A 133 -0.94 -12.93 -19.91
N ALA A 134 -1.62 -13.77 -20.69
CA ALA A 134 -2.86 -14.43 -20.28
C ALA A 134 -2.71 -15.47 -19.15
N GLU A 135 -1.50 -16.00 -18.94
CA GLU A 135 -1.21 -17.07 -17.98
C GLU A 135 -0.05 -16.69 -17.06
N GLY A 136 0.15 -17.48 -16.01
CA GLY A 136 1.26 -17.34 -15.07
C GLY A 136 0.99 -16.33 -13.95
N TYR A 137 1.96 -16.27 -13.04
CA TYR A 137 1.97 -15.42 -11.85
C TYR A 137 3.39 -14.87 -11.65
N PHE A 138 3.49 -13.71 -11.01
CA PHE A 138 4.76 -13.17 -10.56
C PHE A 138 5.28 -13.93 -9.36
N THR A 139 6.49 -14.48 -9.48
CA THR A 139 7.31 -14.95 -8.36
C THR A 139 8.39 -13.91 -8.02
N GLU A 140 9.08 -14.05 -6.89
CA GLU A 140 10.16 -13.14 -6.49
C GLU A 140 11.35 -13.13 -7.45
N GLU A 141 11.49 -14.17 -8.28
CA GLU A 141 12.51 -14.29 -9.32
C GLU A 141 12.10 -13.65 -10.66
N THR A 142 10.87 -13.13 -10.74
CA THR A 142 10.40 -12.42 -11.94
C THR A 142 11.27 -11.19 -12.17
N PRO A 143 11.81 -10.99 -13.39
CA PRO A 143 12.55 -9.78 -13.71
C PRO A 143 11.71 -8.52 -13.50
N LEU A 144 12.35 -7.47 -13.00
CA LEU A 144 11.72 -6.16 -12.83
C LEU A 144 11.62 -5.47 -14.20
N ALA A 145 10.41 -5.04 -14.57
CA ALA A 145 10.11 -4.41 -15.85
C ALA A 145 9.02 -3.32 -15.70
N PRO A 146 9.26 -2.27 -14.88
CA PRO A 146 8.25 -1.26 -14.59
C PRO A 146 7.91 -0.40 -15.83
N ASN A 147 6.61 -0.14 -16.05
CA ASN A 147 6.10 0.61 -17.20
C ASN A 147 5.64 2.05 -16.88
N SER A 148 5.55 2.44 -15.61
CA SER A 148 5.12 3.78 -15.20
C SER A 148 6.20 4.49 -14.38
N PRO A 149 6.21 5.84 -14.29
CA PRO A 149 7.12 6.56 -13.41
C PRO A 149 6.98 6.14 -11.93
N TYR A 150 5.74 5.86 -11.49
CA TYR A 150 5.49 5.27 -10.17
C TYR A 150 6.21 3.94 -9.98
N SER A 151 5.95 2.94 -10.83
CA SER A 151 6.55 1.61 -10.64
C SER A 151 8.05 1.59 -10.88
N ALA A 152 8.57 2.49 -11.73
CA ALA A 152 10.00 2.71 -11.90
C ALA A 152 10.65 3.27 -10.63
N SER A 153 9.99 4.22 -9.96
CA SER A 153 10.48 4.78 -8.70
C SER A 153 10.47 3.75 -7.55
N LYS A 154 9.43 2.90 -7.47
CA LYS A 154 9.37 1.78 -6.51
C LYS A 154 10.44 0.73 -6.80
N THR A 155 10.66 0.39 -8.07
CA THR A 155 11.77 -0.47 -8.50
C THR A 155 13.13 0.12 -8.08
N GLY A 156 13.33 1.43 -8.24
CA GLY A 156 14.55 2.12 -7.78
C GLY A 156 14.78 1.98 -6.28
N ALA A 157 13.71 2.14 -5.48
CA ALA A 157 13.74 1.94 -4.03
C ALA A 157 14.09 0.49 -3.66
N ASP A 158 13.46 -0.51 -4.29
CA ASP A 158 13.76 -1.93 -4.10
C ASP A 158 15.24 -2.25 -4.34
N LEU A 159 15.81 -1.72 -5.43
CA LEU A 159 17.21 -1.94 -5.79
C LEU A 159 18.17 -1.29 -4.79
N LEU A 160 17.83 -0.11 -4.25
CA LEU A 160 18.58 0.49 -3.15
C LEU A 160 18.55 -0.39 -1.90
N VAL A 161 17.37 -0.85 -1.47
CA VAL A 161 17.21 -1.73 -0.30
C VAL A 161 18.04 -3.01 -0.48
N ARG A 162 17.95 -3.64 -1.65
CA ARG A 162 18.77 -4.81 -1.99
C ARG A 162 20.26 -4.49 -1.89
N SER A 163 20.71 -3.38 -2.45
CA SER A 163 22.13 -2.99 -2.41
C SER A 163 22.65 -2.79 -0.97
N TYR A 164 21.82 -2.32 -0.04
CA TYR A 164 22.20 -2.12 1.36
C TYR A 164 22.35 -3.44 2.11
N TYR A 165 21.56 -4.46 1.74
CA TYR A 165 21.81 -5.83 2.17
C TYR A 165 23.14 -6.36 1.63
N GLU A 166 23.34 -6.33 0.31
CA GLU A 166 24.53 -6.92 -0.34
C GLU A 166 25.83 -6.22 0.09
N THR A 167 25.79 -4.90 0.26
CA THR A 167 26.98 -4.07 0.53
C THR A 167 27.31 -3.98 2.01
N TYR A 168 26.29 -3.80 2.86
CA TYR A 168 26.47 -3.50 4.29
C TYR A 168 25.98 -4.62 5.21
N GLY A 169 25.39 -5.69 4.65
CA GLY A 169 24.83 -6.78 5.43
C GLY A 169 23.69 -6.31 6.33
N MET A 170 22.90 -5.30 5.95
CA MET A 170 21.75 -4.87 6.74
C MET A 170 20.65 -5.92 6.79
N ASN A 171 19.92 -6.02 7.91
CA ASN A 171 18.76 -6.89 8.01
C ASN A 171 17.55 -6.22 7.37
N VAL A 172 17.39 -6.40 6.06
CA VAL A 172 16.29 -5.81 5.29
C VAL A 172 15.36 -6.87 4.73
N ASN A 173 14.11 -6.49 4.46
CA ASN A 173 13.20 -7.23 3.59
C ASN A 173 12.47 -6.28 2.66
N ILE A 174 11.97 -6.83 1.56
CA ILE A 174 11.04 -6.17 0.66
C ILE A 174 9.76 -7.01 0.61
N THR A 175 8.60 -6.40 0.79
CA THR A 175 7.31 -7.03 0.44
C THR A 175 6.78 -6.43 -0.85
N ARG A 176 6.26 -7.24 -1.75
CA ARG A 176 5.60 -6.77 -2.99
C ARG A 176 4.17 -7.30 -3.01
N CYS A 177 3.22 -6.42 -2.79
CA CYS A 177 1.81 -6.80 -2.72
C CYS A 177 1.06 -6.51 -4.01
N SER A 178 -0.09 -7.17 -4.16
CA SER A 178 -1.08 -6.86 -5.21
C SER A 178 -2.00 -5.71 -4.76
N ASN A 179 -3.04 -5.41 -5.54
CA ASN A 179 -3.92 -4.28 -5.30
C ASN A 179 -4.66 -4.41 -3.97
N ASN A 180 -4.38 -3.49 -3.04
CA ASN A 180 -5.08 -3.45 -1.78
C ASN A 180 -6.48 -2.84 -1.89
N TYR A 181 -7.39 -3.34 -1.06
CA TYR A 181 -8.72 -2.76 -0.86
C TYR A 181 -9.19 -2.94 0.59
N GLY A 182 -10.11 -2.07 1.04
CA GLY A 182 -10.64 -2.10 2.40
C GLY A 182 -10.94 -0.71 3.00
N PRO A 183 -11.14 -0.65 4.33
CA PRO A 183 -11.32 0.58 5.10
C PRO A 183 -10.21 1.61 4.89
N TYR A 184 -10.57 2.90 4.90
CA TYR A 184 -9.65 4.03 4.76
C TYR A 184 -8.97 4.19 3.38
N HIS A 185 -9.45 3.51 2.33
CA HIS A 185 -8.93 3.68 0.97
C HIS A 185 -9.48 4.95 0.32
N PHE A 186 -8.61 5.79 -0.23
CA PHE A 186 -9.00 7.11 -0.74
C PHE A 186 -10.02 7.03 -1.90
N PRO A 187 -11.09 7.85 -1.94
CA PRO A 187 -12.19 7.75 -2.92
C PRO A 187 -11.84 8.20 -4.35
N GLU A 188 -10.56 8.19 -4.71
CA GLU A 188 -10.06 8.33 -6.09
C GLU A 188 -9.68 6.97 -6.71
N LYS A 189 -9.54 5.93 -5.88
CA LYS A 189 -9.10 4.58 -6.30
C LYS A 189 -10.32 3.77 -6.74
N LEU A 190 -10.12 2.79 -7.63
CA LEU A 190 -11.23 2.09 -8.32
C LEU A 190 -12.39 1.67 -7.40
N ILE A 191 -12.16 0.78 -6.44
CA ILE A 191 -13.21 0.27 -5.55
C ILE A 191 -13.91 1.40 -4.76
N PRO A 192 -13.20 2.28 -4.01
CA PRO A 192 -13.87 3.33 -3.25
C PRO A 192 -14.52 4.41 -4.13
N LEU A 193 -13.98 4.70 -5.32
CA LEU A 193 -14.61 5.59 -6.30
C LEU A 193 -15.94 5.00 -6.78
N LEU A 194 -15.96 3.72 -7.18
CA LEU A 194 -17.18 3.05 -7.63
C LEU A 194 -18.24 3.00 -6.53
N ILE A 195 -17.86 2.62 -5.31
CA ILE A 195 -18.80 2.56 -4.17
C ILE A 195 -19.36 3.95 -3.87
N SER A 196 -18.49 4.95 -3.71
CA SER A 196 -18.94 6.30 -3.36
C SER A 196 -19.75 6.97 -4.47
N ASN A 197 -19.43 6.74 -5.75
CA ASN A 197 -20.23 7.26 -6.87
C ASN A 197 -21.58 6.56 -6.97
N ALA A 198 -21.64 5.24 -6.79
CA ALA A 198 -22.90 4.52 -6.77
C ALA A 198 -23.81 5.01 -5.63
N MET A 199 -23.25 5.25 -4.44
CA MET A 199 -23.99 5.84 -3.32
C MET A 199 -24.53 7.25 -3.60
N ASP A 200 -23.82 8.04 -4.40
CA ASP A 200 -24.25 9.39 -4.82
C ASP A 200 -25.10 9.38 -6.11
N GLY A 201 -25.36 8.22 -6.72
CA GLY A 201 -26.05 8.11 -8.01
C GLY A 201 -25.29 8.75 -9.18
N LYS A 202 -23.96 8.83 -9.09
CA LYS A 202 -23.05 9.36 -10.12
C LYS A 202 -22.59 8.27 -11.08
N GLU A 203 -21.99 8.69 -12.19
CA GLU A 203 -21.35 7.79 -13.16
C GLU A 203 -20.23 6.96 -12.51
N LEU A 204 -20.04 5.75 -13.03
CA LEU A 204 -19.09 4.74 -12.58
C LEU A 204 -18.03 4.56 -13.68
N PRO A 205 -16.99 5.42 -13.71
CA PRO A 205 -16.02 5.44 -14.80
C PRO A 205 -15.12 4.21 -14.76
N ILE A 206 -14.93 3.60 -15.93
CA ILE A 206 -14.05 2.45 -16.18
C ILE A 206 -13.08 2.80 -17.31
N TYR A 207 -11.78 2.64 -17.05
CA TYR A 207 -10.75 2.89 -18.06
C TYR A 207 -10.80 1.87 -19.19
N GLY A 208 -10.70 2.35 -20.44
CA GLY A 208 -10.56 1.53 -21.63
C GLY A 208 -11.75 0.60 -21.87
N ASP A 209 -11.49 -0.69 -22.02
CA ASP A 209 -12.51 -1.73 -22.18
C ASP A 209 -12.91 -2.38 -20.84
N GLY A 210 -12.28 -2.00 -19.72
CA GLY A 210 -12.55 -2.57 -18.40
C GLY A 210 -12.02 -3.99 -18.19
N GLU A 211 -11.24 -4.52 -19.12
CA GLU A 211 -10.74 -5.90 -19.11
C GLU A 211 -9.31 -6.02 -18.52
N ASN A 212 -8.80 -4.94 -17.91
CA ASN A 212 -7.59 -5.03 -17.09
C ASN A 212 -7.85 -5.92 -15.87
N ILE A 213 -6.94 -6.84 -15.61
CA ILE A 213 -7.04 -7.83 -14.52
C ILE A 213 -6.08 -7.44 -13.40
N ARG A 214 -6.56 -7.50 -12.17
CA ARG A 214 -5.74 -7.31 -10.96
C ARG A 214 -6.03 -8.43 -9.98
N ASP A 215 -4.99 -8.85 -9.25
CA ASP A 215 -5.16 -9.61 -8.01
C ASP A 215 -5.49 -8.64 -6.87
N TRP A 216 -6.50 -8.97 -6.07
CA TRP A 216 -7.03 -8.11 -5.02
C TRP A 216 -6.78 -8.69 -3.63
N LEU A 217 -6.04 -7.93 -2.82
CA LEU A 217 -5.64 -8.30 -1.47
C LEU A 217 -6.34 -7.42 -0.43
N HIS A 218 -7.10 -8.02 0.48
CA HIS A 218 -7.71 -7.24 1.55
C HIS A 218 -6.62 -6.61 2.44
N VAL A 219 -6.80 -5.34 2.84
CA VAL A 219 -5.76 -4.58 3.54
C VAL A 219 -5.31 -5.22 4.85
N LYS A 220 -6.23 -5.92 5.55
CA LYS A 220 -5.89 -6.64 6.79
C LYS A 220 -4.92 -7.81 6.54
N ASP A 221 -5.14 -8.57 5.47
CA ASP A 221 -4.25 -9.67 5.07
C ASP A 221 -2.85 -9.16 4.72
N HIS A 222 -2.77 -7.99 4.07
CA HIS A 222 -1.49 -7.34 3.80
C HIS A 222 -0.79 -6.89 5.09
N CYS A 223 -1.53 -6.29 6.04
CA CYS A 223 -0.96 -5.89 7.33
C CYS A 223 -0.41 -7.11 8.11
N GLN A 224 -1.15 -8.22 8.11
CA GLN A 224 -0.70 -9.49 8.69
C GLN A 224 0.56 -10.04 8.01
N ALA A 225 0.63 -9.97 6.67
CA ALA A 225 1.82 -10.37 5.92
C ALA A 225 3.05 -9.53 6.31
N ILE A 226 2.90 -8.21 6.36
CA ILE A 226 3.98 -7.28 6.73
C ILE A 226 4.44 -7.55 8.16
N ASP A 227 3.53 -7.71 9.12
CA ASP A 227 3.88 -8.02 10.51
C ASP A 227 4.65 -9.34 10.61
N LEU A 228 4.20 -10.36 9.87
CA LEU A 228 4.88 -11.65 9.84
C LEU A 228 6.30 -11.55 9.26
N VAL A 229 6.48 -10.84 8.14
CA VAL A 229 7.79 -10.61 7.54
C VAL A 229 8.67 -9.75 8.43
N LEU A 230 8.12 -8.73 9.10
CA LEU A 230 8.85 -7.88 10.04
C LEU A 230 9.48 -8.71 11.17
N ARG A 231 8.70 -9.65 11.73
CA ARG A 231 9.12 -10.46 12.88
C ARG A 231 9.94 -11.68 12.50
N LYS A 232 9.67 -12.31 11.35
CA LYS A 232 10.20 -13.64 11.00
C LYS A 232 10.87 -13.73 9.61
N GLY A 233 10.78 -12.69 8.79
CA GLY A 233 11.34 -12.69 7.44
C GLY A 233 12.84 -12.93 7.42
N VAL A 234 13.28 -13.80 6.51
CA VAL A 234 14.71 -14.10 6.32
C VAL A 234 15.40 -12.87 5.76
N LYS A 235 16.52 -12.51 6.35
CA LYS A 235 17.30 -11.32 5.99
C LYS A 235 17.68 -11.32 4.50
N GLY A 236 17.42 -10.21 3.82
CA GLY A 236 17.76 -10.00 2.40
C GLY A 236 16.67 -10.45 1.42
N GLU A 237 15.68 -11.21 1.89
CA GLU A 237 14.66 -11.79 1.02
C GLU A 237 13.59 -10.79 0.60
N VAL A 238 13.05 -11.04 -0.59
CA VAL A 238 11.78 -10.50 -1.07
C VAL A 238 10.67 -11.49 -0.73
N TYR A 239 9.49 -10.99 -0.38
CA TYR A 239 8.26 -11.77 -0.21
C TYR A 239 7.12 -11.15 -1.01
N ASN A 240 6.59 -11.92 -1.96
CA ASN A 240 5.38 -11.58 -2.67
C ASN A 240 4.14 -11.82 -1.79
N VAL A 241 3.17 -10.89 -1.86
CA VAL A 241 1.94 -10.93 -1.06
C VAL A 241 0.73 -10.78 -1.97
N GLY A 242 0.08 -11.89 -2.31
CA GLY A 242 -1.05 -11.96 -3.24
C GLY A 242 -2.32 -12.49 -2.58
N GLY A 243 -3.49 -12.12 -3.10
CA GLY A 243 -4.78 -12.60 -2.63
C GLY A 243 -5.29 -13.83 -3.36
N HIS A 244 -4.68 -14.19 -4.50
CA HIS A 244 -5.21 -15.19 -5.46
C HIS A 244 -6.65 -14.88 -5.90
N ASN A 245 -6.95 -13.59 -6.06
CA ASN A 245 -8.27 -13.04 -6.29
C ASN A 245 -8.30 -12.21 -7.57
N GLU A 246 -7.90 -12.81 -8.70
CA GLU A 246 -7.90 -12.11 -9.99
C GLU A 246 -9.32 -11.70 -10.41
N ARG A 247 -9.51 -10.41 -10.69
CA ARG A 247 -10.77 -9.85 -11.20
C ARG A 247 -10.51 -8.82 -12.30
N THR A 248 -11.39 -8.74 -13.30
CA THR A 248 -11.42 -7.62 -14.23
C THR A 248 -12.08 -6.40 -13.60
N ASN A 249 -11.77 -5.20 -14.10
CA ASN A 249 -12.47 -3.99 -13.65
C ASN A 249 -13.99 -4.09 -13.92
N ASN A 250 -14.39 -4.75 -15.02
CA ASN A 250 -15.78 -5.02 -15.35
C ASN A 250 -16.47 -5.92 -14.32
N GLU A 251 -15.81 -6.94 -13.79
CA GLU A 251 -16.35 -7.76 -12.70
C GLU A 251 -16.56 -6.93 -11.43
N ILE A 252 -15.60 -6.07 -11.09
CA ILE A 252 -15.69 -5.21 -9.90
C ILE A 252 -16.88 -4.25 -9.98
N VAL A 253 -17.04 -3.53 -11.08
CA VAL A 253 -18.13 -2.56 -11.21
C VAL A 253 -19.51 -3.22 -11.23
N ASN A 254 -19.65 -4.36 -11.91
CA ASN A 254 -20.92 -5.10 -11.89
C ASN A 254 -21.26 -5.58 -10.48
N LEU A 255 -20.28 -6.06 -9.71
CA LEU A 255 -20.49 -6.45 -8.32
C LEU A 255 -20.94 -5.27 -7.46
N VAL A 256 -20.30 -4.10 -7.59
CA VAL A 256 -20.70 -2.90 -6.85
C VAL A 256 -22.14 -2.47 -7.21
N VAL A 257 -22.48 -2.47 -8.50
CA VAL A 257 -23.84 -2.15 -8.97
C VAL A 257 -24.86 -3.08 -8.36
N ASP A 258 -24.61 -4.39 -8.42
CA ASP A 258 -25.53 -5.42 -7.91
C ASP A 258 -25.67 -5.33 -6.38
N LYS A 259 -24.57 -5.11 -5.64
CA LYS A 259 -24.57 -5.00 -4.17
C LYS A 259 -25.24 -3.73 -3.65
N LEU A 260 -25.16 -2.63 -4.38
CA LEU A 260 -25.78 -1.35 -4.00
C LEU A 260 -27.17 -1.15 -4.61
N GLY A 261 -27.58 -2.01 -5.55
CA GLY A 261 -28.90 -1.95 -6.19
C GLY A 261 -29.10 -0.72 -7.06
N VAL A 262 -28.03 -0.21 -7.69
CA VAL A 262 -28.07 0.95 -8.59
C VAL A 262 -28.24 0.52 -10.06
N SER A 263 -28.48 1.47 -10.98
CA SER A 263 -28.61 1.12 -12.41
C SER A 263 -27.26 0.78 -13.05
N LYS A 264 -27.23 -0.24 -13.91
CA LYS A 264 -26.09 -0.53 -14.79
C LYS A 264 -25.82 0.59 -15.81
N ASP A 265 -26.81 1.44 -16.08
CA ASP A 265 -26.66 2.61 -16.95
C ASP A 265 -25.70 3.67 -16.37
N LEU A 266 -25.35 3.57 -15.08
CA LEU A 266 -24.32 4.42 -14.49
C LEU A 266 -22.90 4.06 -14.94
N ILE A 267 -22.68 2.87 -15.51
CA ILE A 267 -21.34 2.45 -15.97
C ILE A 267 -20.96 3.23 -17.23
N THR A 268 -19.86 3.96 -17.15
CA THR A 268 -19.30 4.73 -18.28
C THR A 268 -17.87 4.30 -18.57
N TYR A 269 -17.50 4.26 -19.85
CA TYR A 269 -16.15 3.95 -20.28
C TYR A 269 -15.42 5.22 -20.68
N VAL A 270 -14.22 5.40 -20.14
CA VAL A 270 -13.36 6.57 -20.37
C VAL A 270 -12.06 6.13 -21.04
N ASP A 271 -11.33 7.09 -21.62
CA ASP A 271 -10.05 6.82 -22.29
C ASP A 271 -9.10 6.05 -21.38
N ASP A 272 -8.42 5.04 -21.92
CA ASP A 272 -7.51 4.22 -21.13
C ASP A 272 -6.29 5.03 -20.65
N ARG A 273 -5.73 4.60 -19.53
CA ARG A 273 -4.55 5.22 -18.95
C ARG A 273 -3.31 4.91 -19.80
N LEU A 274 -2.43 5.89 -19.96
CA LEU A 274 -1.16 5.70 -20.65
C LEU A 274 -0.30 4.67 -19.90
N GLY A 275 0.20 3.65 -20.62
CA GLY A 275 1.03 2.59 -20.04
C GLY A 275 0.28 1.67 -19.06
N HIS A 276 -1.04 1.54 -19.22
CA HIS A 276 -1.84 0.69 -18.34
C HIS A 276 -1.57 -0.79 -18.58
N ASP A 277 -0.88 -1.43 -17.63
CA ASP A 277 -0.62 -2.86 -17.71
C ASP A 277 -1.92 -3.68 -17.70
N ARG A 278 -1.91 -4.75 -18.48
CA ARG A 278 -3.12 -5.53 -18.75
C ARG A 278 -3.47 -6.46 -17.59
N ARG A 279 -2.49 -7.16 -17.02
CA ARG A 279 -2.74 -8.17 -15.98
C ARG A 279 -1.62 -8.20 -14.95
N TYR A 280 -2.01 -8.18 -13.68
CA TYR A 280 -1.14 -8.50 -12.55
C TYR A 280 -1.72 -9.68 -11.77
N ALA A 281 -0.87 -10.62 -11.40
CA ALA A 281 -1.22 -11.77 -10.58
C ALA A 281 0.02 -12.22 -9.80
N ILE A 282 -0.09 -12.39 -8.49
CA ILE A 282 1.02 -12.72 -7.62
C ILE A 282 0.98 -14.18 -7.19
N ASP A 283 2.14 -14.82 -7.17
CA ASP A 283 2.38 -16.09 -6.47
C ASP A 283 2.98 -15.80 -5.07
N PRO A 284 2.23 -16.01 -3.97
CA PRO A 284 2.69 -15.84 -2.60
C PRO A 284 3.29 -17.13 -1.99
N THR A 285 3.49 -18.20 -2.76
CA THR A 285 3.90 -19.53 -2.26
C THR A 285 5.11 -19.45 -1.32
N LYS A 286 6.09 -18.60 -1.60
CA LYS A 286 7.27 -18.42 -0.74
C LYS A 286 6.87 -17.95 0.66
N LEU A 287 6.04 -16.92 0.76
CA LEU A 287 5.57 -16.39 2.04
C LEU A 287 4.73 -17.44 2.80
N GLU A 288 3.90 -18.20 2.08
CA GLU A 288 3.08 -19.26 2.68
C GLU A 288 3.94 -20.41 3.23
N THR A 289 4.92 -20.86 2.45
CA THR A 289 5.71 -22.05 2.79
C THR A 289 6.81 -21.76 3.80
N GLU A 290 7.46 -20.60 3.73
CA GLU A 290 8.54 -20.23 4.65
C GLU A 290 8.02 -19.67 5.98
N LEU A 291 7.00 -18.80 5.95
CA LEU A 291 6.54 -18.07 7.14
C LEU A 291 5.16 -18.54 7.65
N GLY A 292 4.43 -19.33 6.86
CA GLY A 292 3.12 -19.86 7.24
C GLY A 292 1.97 -18.86 7.07
N TRP A 293 2.17 -17.80 6.28
CA TRP A 293 1.10 -16.86 5.97
C TRP A 293 0.02 -17.49 5.11
N LYS A 294 -1.23 -17.09 5.28
CA LYS A 294 -2.35 -17.38 4.37
C LYS A 294 -3.33 -16.21 4.44
N PRO A 295 -3.96 -15.81 3.32
CA PRO A 295 -5.01 -14.81 3.37
C PRO A 295 -6.22 -15.34 4.15
N GLU A 296 -6.79 -14.51 5.01
CA GLU A 296 -8.02 -14.81 5.74
C GLU A 296 -9.26 -14.44 4.91
N TYR A 297 -9.13 -13.50 3.98
CA TYR A 297 -10.21 -13.03 3.12
C TYR A 297 -10.17 -13.65 1.72
N THR A 298 -11.36 -13.99 1.22
CA THR A 298 -11.57 -14.07 -0.23
C THR A 298 -12.00 -12.70 -0.75
N PHE A 299 -11.95 -12.50 -2.07
CA PHE A 299 -12.48 -11.26 -2.64
C PHE A 299 -13.94 -10.99 -2.23
N ASP A 300 -14.77 -12.04 -2.31
CA ASP A 300 -16.21 -11.90 -2.13
C ASP A 300 -16.59 -11.56 -0.68
N THR A 301 -15.85 -12.04 0.32
CA THR A 301 -16.09 -11.66 1.73
C THR A 301 -15.54 -10.27 2.04
N GLY A 302 -14.32 -9.96 1.57
CA GLY A 302 -13.70 -8.66 1.84
C GLY A 302 -14.45 -7.51 1.19
N ILE A 303 -14.97 -7.68 -0.02
CA ILE A 303 -15.66 -6.59 -0.73
C ILE A 303 -16.99 -6.24 -0.07
N GLU A 304 -17.68 -7.21 0.53
CA GLU A 304 -18.90 -6.97 1.32
C GLU A 304 -18.58 -6.11 2.56
N GLU A 305 -17.56 -6.48 3.34
CA GLU A 305 -17.12 -5.67 4.50
C GLU A 305 -16.67 -4.27 4.07
N THR A 306 -15.99 -4.17 2.93
CA THR A 306 -15.55 -2.89 2.38
C THR A 306 -16.74 -2.00 2.05
N ILE A 307 -17.74 -2.51 1.32
CA ILE A 307 -18.95 -1.75 0.96
C ILE A 307 -19.69 -1.26 2.22
N GLU A 308 -19.89 -2.14 3.20
CA GLU A 308 -20.56 -1.77 4.45
C GLU A 308 -19.76 -0.74 5.24
N TRP A 309 -18.42 -0.80 5.20
CA TRP A 309 -17.58 0.23 5.80
C TRP A 309 -17.78 1.60 5.15
N TYR A 310 -17.82 1.71 3.82
CA TYR A 310 -18.10 3.00 3.17
C TYR A 310 -19.51 3.53 3.48
N LYS A 311 -20.52 2.66 3.57
CA LYS A 311 -21.88 3.04 3.98
C LYS A 311 -21.90 3.61 5.40
N ALA A 312 -21.15 3.00 6.32
CA ALA A 312 -21.11 3.43 7.72
C ALA A 312 -20.23 4.67 7.96
N ASN A 313 -19.34 5.02 7.03
CA ASN A 313 -18.30 6.03 7.24
C ASN A 313 -18.36 7.18 6.22
N GLU A 314 -19.56 7.64 5.85
CA GLU A 314 -19.74 8.80 4.95
C GLU A 314 -19.00 10.05 5.43
N ASN A 315 -18.99 10.30 6.75
CA ASN A 315 -18.27 11.43 7.35
C ASN A 315 -16.76 11.38 7.09
N TRP A 316 -16.20 10.19 6.87
CA TRP A 316 -14.79 10.02 6.55
C TRP A 316 -14.51 10.29 5.07
N TRP A 317 -15.25 9.68 4.14
CA TRP A 317 -14.91 9.79 2.70
C TRP A 317 -15.54 10.99 1.99
N ARG A 318 -16.68 11.53 2.43
CA ARG A 318 -17.33 12.67 1.74
C ARG A 318 -16.41 13.89 1.64
N PRO A 319 -15.73 14.36 2.71
CA PRO A 319 -14.78 15.47 2.59
C PRO A 319 -13.59 15.17 1.67
N LEU A 320 -13.15 13.91 1.62
CA LEU A 320 -12.04 13.47 0.78
C LEU A 320 -12.40 13.45 -0.70
N LYS A 321 -13.64 13.09 -1.00
CA LYS A 321 -14.17 13.10 -2.37
C LYS A 321 -14.27 14.53 -2.92
N GLU A 322 -14.76 15.47 -2.11
CA GLU A 322 -14.74 16.90 -2.46
C GLU A 322 -13.31 17.38 -2.73
N ARG A 323 -12.32 16.93 -1.94
CA ARG A 323 -10.90 17.25 -2.17
C ARG A 323 -10.34 16.66 -3.46
N ALA A 324 -10.82 15.49 -3.89
CA ALA A 324 -10.33 14.79 -5.07
C ALA A 324 -10.90 15.35 -6.39
N ASP A 325 -12.05 16.01 -6.34
CA ASP A 325 -12.68 16.67 -7.50
C ASP A 325 -11.98 18.01 -7.89
N PHE A 326 -10.97 18.46 -7.12
CA PHE A 326 -10.14 19.66 -7.37
C PHE A 326 -8.67 19.31 -7.66
#